data_AF-A0A2M7GZW3-F1
#
_entry.id   AF-A0A2M7GZW3-F1
#
_cell.length_a   1.000
_cell.length_b   1.000
_cell.length_c   1.000
_cell.angle_alpha   90.00
_cell.angle_beta   90.00
_cell.angle_gamma   90.00
#
_symmetry.space_group_name_H-M   'P 1'
#
loop_
_entity.id
_entity.type
_entity.pdbx_description
1 polymer ?
#
loop_
_entity_poly.entity_id
_entity_poly.type
_entity_poly.pdbx_seq_one_letter_code
_entity_poly.pdbx_strand_id
1 'polypeptide(L)'
;MGACEACLLLGTPEERISKRAGIKYPELTSWVKEWVKRIGKLYHINNERIKYSPEDPLFKEYDEKLREKIDEIHSLINMEYTHPERAAIMKSMREHWKGLTLFVDSPELPMDNNRAEQMLRHVVLGRKNYWGNHATWAGELTVAMFSIVQTCSIHGISPRAYLTHYLTECAKRGGPPSEDEIEAFLPHKLNEDIRERLKINKPEGPAPSS
;
A
#
# COMPACT_ATOMS: atom_id res chain seq x y z
N MET A 1 -29.15 1.38 8.10
CA MET A 1 -27.98 2.10 7.56
C MET A 1 -26.72 1.34 7.92
N GLY A 2 -25.92 0.97 6.92
CA GLY A 2 -24.47 0.73 7.04
C GLY A 2 -24.01 -0.49 7.85
N ALA A 3 -24.19 -1.70 7.32
CA ALA A 3 -23.46 -2.88 7.82
C ALA A 3 -22.90 -3.70 6.64
N CYS A 4 -21.71 -3.32 6.15
CA CYS A 4 -20.85 -4.25 5.39
C CYS A 4 -19.37 -3.82 5.38
N GLU A 5 -18.88 -3.22 6.47
CA GLU A 5 -17.50 -2.71 6.58
C GLU A 5 -16.47 -3.75 7.08
N ALA A 6 -16.83 -5.04 7.18
CA ALA A 6 -16.04 -6.00 7.97
C ALA A 6 -15.28 -7.11 7.22
N CYS A 7 -15.20 -7.12 5.88
CA CYS A 7 -14.51 -8.21 5.15
C CYS A 7 -13.45 -7.72 4.14
N LEU A 8 -12.69 -6.69 4.48
CA LEU A 8 -11.34 -6.53 3.94
C LEU A 8 -10.53 -7.75 4.37
N LEU A 9 -9.81 -8.46 3.48
CA LEU A 9 -8.47 -9.00 3.81
C LEU A 9 -7.64 -9.74 2.75
N LEU A 10 -8.08 -10.10 1.52
CA LEU A 10 -7.17 -10.80 0.57
C LEU A 10 -7.49 -10.53 -0.92
N GLY A 11 -6.59 -9.86 -1.67
CA GLY A 11 -6.65 -9.61 -3.14
C GLY A 11 -6.32 -8.15 -3.53
N THR A 12 -6.16 -7.83 -4.82
CA THR A 12 -6.03 -6.44 -5.33
C THR A 12 -7.40 -5.74 -5.36
N PRO A 13 -7.51 -4.39 -5.32
CA PRO A 13 -8.80 -3.68 -5.24
C PRO A 13 -9.73 -4.02 -6.40
N GLU A 14 -9.18 -4.06 -7.61
CA GLU A 14 -9.91 -4.25 -8.86
C GLU A 14 -10.38 -5.70 -9.04
N GLU A 15 -9.55 -6.69 -8.66
CA GLU A 15 -9.95 -8.09 -8.64
C GLU A 15 -11.02 -8.38 -7.58
N ARG A 16 -11.03 -7.63 -6.46
CA ARG A 16 -11.99 -7.81 -5.36
C ARG A 16 -13.36 -7.21 -5.67
N ILE A 17 -13.43 -6.07 -6.33
CA ILE A 17 -14.70 -5.48 -6.83
C ILE A 17 -15.32 -6.44 -7.85
N SER A 18 -14.50 -6.96 -8.77
CA SER A 18 -14.90 -7.88 -9.83
C SER A 18 -15.41 -9.23 -9.29
N LYS A 19 -14.66 -9.88 -8.38
CA LYS A 19 -15.09 -11.16 -7.75
C LYS A 19 -16.35 -11.03 -6.89
N ARG A 20 -16.53 -9.91 -6.17
CA ARG A 20 -17.74 -9.67 -5.35
C ARG A 20 -18.97 -9.36 -6.19
N ALA A 21 -18.81 -8.63 -7.29
CA ALA A 21 -19.89 -8.38 -8.24
C ALA A 21 -20.39 -9.70 -8.86
N GLY A 22 -19.50 -10.64 -9.23
CA GLY A 22 -19.91 -11.94 -9.74
C GLY A 22 -20.59 -12.86 -8.71
N ILE A 23 -20.24 -12.75 -7.42
CA ILE A 23 -20.90 -13.51 -6.34
C ILE A 23 -22.27 -12.91 -6.00
N LYS A 24 -22.41 -11.58 -6.03
CA LYS A 24 -23.66 -10.86 -5.75
C LYS A 24 -24.62 -10.84 -6.96
N TYR A 25 -24.07 -10.88 -8.17
CA TYR A 25 -24.77 -10.84 -9.47
C TYR A 25 -24.19 -11.89 -10.42
N PRO A 26 -24.70 -13.14 -10.38
CA PRO A 26 -24.19 -14.25 -11.20
C PRO A 26 -24.12 -13.93 -12.70
N GLU A 27 -25.07 -13.14 -13.21
CA GLU A 27 -25.16 -12.67 -14.59
C GLU A 27 -23.98 -11.77 -15.02
N LEU A 28 -23.28 -11.16 -14.07
CA LEU A 28 -22.10 -10.33 -14.32
C LEU A 28 -20.80 -11.15 -14.39
N THR A 29 -20.82 -12.42 -14.02
CA THR A 29 -19.61 -13.25 -13.89
C THR A 29 -18.78 -13.32 -15.18
N SER A 30 -19.43 -13.47 -16.33
CA SER A 30 -18.73 -13.53 -17.63
C SER A 30 -18.04 -12.19 -17.94
N TRP A 31 -18.76 -11.08 -17.73
CA TRP A 31 -18.24 -9.73 -17.94
C TRP A 31 -17.06 -9.42 -17.00
N VAL A 32 -17.20 -9.75 -15.71
CA VAL A 32 -16.16 -9.69 -14.68
C VAL A 32 -14.88 -10.43 -15.12
N LYS A 33 -15.03 -11.69 -15.58
CA LYS A 33 -13.89 -12.50 -16.05
C LYS A 33 -13.18 -11.88 -17.24
N GLU A 34 -13.93 -11.32 -18.19
CA GLU A 34 -13.36 -10.64 -19.35
C GLU A 34 -12.57 -9.38 -18.94
N TRP A 35 -13.05 -8.63 -17.94
CA TRP A 35 -12.33 -7.47 -17.40
C TRP A 35 -11.05 -7.88 -16.67
N VAL A 36 -11.10 -8.92 -15.83
CA VAL A 36 -9.90 -9.47 -15.18
C VAL A 36 -8.87 -9.90 -16.21
N LYS A 37 -9.29 -10.54 -17.30
CA LYS A 37 -8.40 -10.92 -18.40
C LYS A 37 -7.78 -9.72 -19.11
N ARG A 38 -8.54 -8.63 -19.33
CA ARG A 38 -8.02 -7.38 -19.91
C ARG A 38 -6.96 -6.75 -19.04
N ILE A 39 -7.25 -6.60 -17.74
CA ILE A 39 -6.33 -6.03 -16.76
C ILE A 39 -5.08 -6.92 -16.65
N GLY A 40 -5.24 -8.24 -16.56
CA GLY A 40 -4.12 -9.18 -16.52
C GLY A 40 -3.18 -9.08 -17.73
N LYS A 41 -3.71 -8.76 -18.92
CA LYS A 41 -2.86 -8.47 -20.10
C LYS A 41 -2.04 -7.19 -19.93
N LEU A 42 -2.60 -6.12 -19.35
CA LEU A 42 -1.84 -4.91 -19.04
C LEU A 42 -0.68 -5.22 -18.09
N TYR A 43 -0.93 -5.98 -17.02
CA TYR A 43 0.12 -6.40 -16.09
C TYR A 43 1.22 -7.18 -16.80
N HIS A 44 0.85 -8.12 -17.67
CA HIS A 44 1.84 -8.89 -18.41
C HIS A 44 2.72 -7.99 -19.29
N ILE A 45 2.12 -7.09 -20.06
CA ILE A 45 2.87 -6.15 -20.92
C ILE A 45 3.77 -5.25 -20.08
N ASN A 46 3.24 -4.65 -19.00
CA ASN A 46 4.04 -3.78 -18.14
C ASN A 46 5.17 -4.54 -17.41
N ASN A 47 4.93 -5.78 -16.99
CA ASN A 47 5.97 -6.62 -16.39
C ASN A 47 7.10 -6.96 -17.37
N GLU A 48 6.82 -7.07 -18.67
CA GLU A 48 7.87 -7.19 -19.68
C GLU A 48 8.58 -5.84 -19.91
N ARG A 49 7.83 -4.74 -19.98
CA ARG A 49 8.34 -3.37 -20.14
C ARG A 49 9.37 -3.01 -19.07
N ILE A 50 9.07 -3.21 -17.79
CA ILE A 50 9.92 -2.78 -16.66
C ILE A 50 11.20 -3.62 -16.49
N LYS A 51 11.41 -4.68 -17.29
CA LYS A 51 12.68 -5.43 -17.30
C LYS A 51 13.80 -4.67 -17.99
N TYR A 52 13.46 -3.67 -18.78
CA TYR A 52 14.38 -2.91 -19.62
C TYR A 52 14.46 -1.45 -19.15
N SER A 53 15.59 -0.79 -19.45
CA SER A 53 15.75 0.64 -19.21
C SER A 53 14.91 1.45 -20.21
N PRO A 54 14.41 2.65 -19.87
CA PRO A 54 13.64 3.49 -20.79
C PRO A 54 14.32 3.79 -22.15
N GLU A 55 15.64 3.73 -22.20
CA GLU A 55 16.44 3.95 -23.42
C GLU A 55 16.46 2.73 -24.35
N ASP A 56 16.12 1.54 -23.85
CA ASP A 56 16.16 0.28 -24.58
C ASP A 56 15.08 0.25 -25.68
N PRO A 57 15.39 -0.16 -26.92
CA PRO A 57 14.39 -0.38 -27.96
C PRO A 57 13.25 -1.30 -27.53
N LEU A 58 13.53 -2.35 -26.75
CA LEU A 58 12.51 -3.27 -26.27
C LEU A 58 11.56 -2.60 -25.27
N PHE A 59 12.07 -1.68 -24.43
CA PHE A 59 11.20 -0.88 -23.56
C PHE A 59 10.18 -0.10 -24.39
N LYS A 60 10.64 0.57 -25.45
CA LYS A 60 9.77 1.38 -26.32
C LYS A 60 8.72 0.53 -27.03
N GLU A 61 9.10 -0.66 -27.50
CA GLU A 61 8.16 -1.60 -28.11
C GLU A 61 7.06 -2.04 -27.13
N TYR A 62 7.42 -2.39 -25.89
CA TYR A 62 6.43 -2.74 -24.88
C TYR A 62 5.63 -1.53 -24.37
N ASP A 63 6.22 -0.34 -24.33
CA ASP A 63 5.54 0.92 -23.99
C ASP A 63 4.44 1.25 -25.01
N GLU A 64 4.74 1.12 -26.31
CA GLU A 64 3.77 1.32 -27.38
C GLU A 64 2.60 0.34 -27.26
N LYS A 65 2.89 -0.96 -27.11
CA LYS A 65 1.86 -2.00 -26.88
C LYS A 65 1.02 -1.73 -25.62
N LEU A 66 1.65 -1.22 -24.56
CA LEU A 66 0.98 -0.89 -23.31
C LEU A 66 0.00 0.27 -23.54
N ARG A 67 0.45 1.35 -24.19
CA ARG A 67 -0.37 2.53 -24.49
C ARG A 67 -1.55 2.20 -25.40
N GLU A 68 -1.32 1.42 -26.47
CA GLU A 68 -2.39 0.90 -27.31
C GLU A 68 -3.45 0.14 -26.50
N LYS A 69 -3.00 -0.72 -25.57
CA LYS A 69 -3.92 -1.51 -24.76
C LYS A 69 -4.68 -0.67 -23.75
N ILE A 70 -4.07 0.38 -23.23
CA ILE A 70 -4.69 1.35 -22.34
C ILE A 70 -5.75 2.15 -23.08
N ASP A 71 -5.49 2.56 -24.31
CA ASP A 71 -6.46 3.27 -25.15
C ASP A 71 -7.68 2.40 -25.50
N GLU A 72 -7.48 1.11 -25.77
CA GLU A 72 -8.57 0.15 -25.93
C GLU A 72 -9.44 0.08 -24.65
N ILE A 73 -8.80 -0.02 -23.49
CA ILE A 73 -9.50 -0.09 -22.19
C ILE A 73 -10.23 1.23 -21.90
N HIS A 74 -9.60 2.36 -22.17
CA HIS A 74 -10.20 3.68 -21.98
C HIS A 74 -11.46 3.83 -22.85
N SER A 75 -11.40 3.37 -24.10
CA SER A 75 -12.56 3.37 -25.00
C SER A 75 -13.71 2.53 -24.44
N LEU A 76 -13.41 1.33 -23.92
CA LEU A 76 -14.42 0.46 -23.29
C LEU A 76 -15.02 1.08 -22.02
N ILE A 77 -14.21 1.75 -21.20
CA ILE A 77 -14.67 2.42 -19.98
C ILE A 77 -15.64 3.56 -20.30
N ASN A 78 -15.45 4.24 -21.43
CA ASN A 78 -16.29 5.37 -21.86
C ASN A 78 -17.57 4.95 -22.61
N MET A 79 -17.80 3.66 -22.81
CA MET A 79 -19.07 3.18 -23.37
C MET A 79 -20.24 3.37 -22.39
N GLU A 80 -21.45 3.36 -22.94
CA GLU A 80 -22.68 3.31 -22.14
C GLU A 80 -22.97 1.88 -21.68
N TYR A 81 -23.31 1.74 -20.40
CA TYR A 81 -23.65 0.47 -19.77
C TYR A 81 -25.05 0.53 -19.18
N THR A 82 -25.92 -0.39 -19.60
CA THR A 82 -27.32 -0.43 -19.16
C THR A 82 -27.50 -0.97 -17.75
N HIS A 83 -26.62 -1.89 -17.32
CA HIS A 83 -26.69 -2.47 -15.98
C HIS A 83 -26.13 -1.50 -14.93
N PRO A 84 -26.87 -1.18 -13.85
CA PRO A 84 -26.48 -0.14 -12.89
C PRO A 84 -25.12 -0.41 -12.24
N GLU A 85 -24.84 -1.65 -11.84
CA GLU A 85 -23.54 -2.00 -11.24
C GLU A 85 -22.37 -1.88 -12.24
N ARG A 86 -22.58 -2.19 -13.53
CA ARG A 86 -21.54 -1.98 -14.54
C ARG A 86 -21.28 -0.49 -14.75
N ALA A 87 -22.36 0.30 -14.83
CA ALA A 87 -22.27 1.74 -14.96
C ALA A 87 -21.55 2.39 -13.76
N ALA A 88 -21.83 1.93 -12.52
CA ALA A 88 -21.17 2.40 -11.31
C ALA A 88 -19.67 2.10 -11.31
N ILE A 89 -19.28 0.86 -11.66
CA ILE A 89 -17.86 0.48 -11.79
C ILE A 89 -17.16 1.35 -12.83
N MET A 90 -17.75 1.49 -14.02
CA MET A 90 -17.16 2.26 -15.11
C MET A 90 -17.06 3.74 -14.79
N LYS A 91 -18.06 4.30 -14.09
CA LYS A 91 -18.00 5.67 -13.57
C LYS A 91 -16.81 5.85 -12.62
N SER A 92 -16.63 4.95 -11.66
CA SER A 92 -15.49 5.00 -10.74
C SER A 92 -14.14 4.90 -11.47
N MET A 93 -14.03 4.01 -12.47
CA MET A 93 -12.83 3.91 -13.31
C MET A 93 -12.53 5.22 -14.05
N ARG A 94 -13.56 5.90 -14.59
CA ARG A 94 -13.39 7.23 -15.23
C ARG A 94 -12.92 8.29 -14.24
N GLU A 95 -13.55 8.35 -13.06
CA GLU A 95 -13.21 9.33 -12.02
C GLU A 95 -11.75 9.18 -11.54
N HIS A 96 -11.22 7.95 -11.52
CA HIS A 96 -9.87 7.66 -11.06
C HIS A 96 -8.85 7.39 -12.17
N TRP A 97 -9.23 7.55 -13.45
CA TRP A 97 -8.42 7.15 -14.61
C TRP A 97 -6.99 7.69 -14.58
N LYS A 98 -6.83 8.97 -14.23
CA LYS A 98 -5.52 9.63 -14.11
C LYS A 98 -4.59 8.93 -13.09
N GLY A 99 -5.15 8.46 -11.98
CA GLY A 99 -4.37 7.72 -10.98
C GLY A 99 -4.04 6.30 -11.44
N LEU A 100 -5.00 5.64 -12.10
CA LEU A 100 -4.85 4.27 -12.61
C LEU A 100 -3.81 4.13 -13.73
N THR A 101 -3.50 5.23 -14.44
CA THR A 101 -2.57 5.23 -15.58
C THR A 101 -1.23 5.90 -15.28
N LEU A 102 -0.98 6.35 -14.05
CA LEU A 102 0.23 7.10 -13.69
C LEU A 102 1.53 6.30 -13.91
N PHE A 103 1.49 4.98 -13.73
CA PHE A 103 2.65 4.09 -13.94
C PHE A 103 3.14 4.04 -15.40
N VAL A 104 2.31 4.48 -16.35
CA VAL A 104 2.67 4.52 -17.76
C VAL A 104 3.70 5.62 -17.99
N ASP A 105 3.51 6.79 -17.38
CA ASP A 105 4.44 7.90 -17.52
C ASP A 105 5.59 7.85 -16.50
N SER A 106 5.38 7.14 -15.39
CA SER A 106 6.36 6.90 -14.33
C SER A 106 6.58 5.39 -14.10
N PRO A 107 7.46 4.72 -14.87
CA PRO A 107 7.69 3.27 -14.81
C PRO A 107 8.18 2.76 -13.44
N GLU A 108 8.75 3.64 -12.62
CA GLU A 108 9.18 3.37 -11.25
C GLU A 108 8.01 3.12 -10.29
N LEU A 109 6.80 3.55 -10.65
CA LEU A 109 5.61 3.33 -9.85
C LEU A 109 5.00 1.96 -10.13
N PRO A 110 4.62 1.20 -9.09
CA PRO A 110 3.86 -0.02 -9.28
C PRO A 110 2.46 0.28 -9.84
N MET A 111 1.92 -0.64 -10.64
CA MET A 111 0.56 -0.54 -11.19
C MET A 111 -0.55 -0.56 -10.13
N ASP A 112 -0.26 -1.08 -8.95
CA ASP A 112 -1.21 -1.21 -7.85
C ASP A 112 -0.67 -0.68 -6.52
N ASN A 113 -1.60 -0.49 -5.59
CA ASN A 113 -1.34 -0.07 -4.24
C ASN A 113 -1.18 -1.25 -3.26
N ASN A 114 -0.99 -2.49 -3.73
CA ASN A 114 -1.08 -3.69 -2.88
C ASN A 114 -0.14 -3.63 -1.69
N ARG A 115 1.07 -3.10 -1.89
CA ARG A 115 2.06 -2.91 -0.83
C ARG A 115 1.54 -1.98 0.26
N ALA A 116 0.98 -0.82 -0.13
CA ALA A 116 0.41 0.14 0.81
C ALA A 116 -0.78 -0.46 1.57
N GLU A 117 -1.65 -1.19 0.89
CA GLU A 117 -2.76 -1.87 1.55
C GLU A 117 -2.30 -2.97 2.51
N GLN A 118 -1.32 -3.77 2.12
CA GLN A 118 -0.76 -4.80 2.98
C GLN A 118 -0.19 -4.20 4.27
N MET A 119 0.47 -3.06 4.18
CA MET A 119 0.94 -2.31 5.34
C MET A 119 -0.22 -1.84 6.23
N LEU A 120 -1.30 -1.33 5.63
CA LEU A 120 -2.50 -0.90 6.37
C LEU A 120 -3.28 -2.05 7.02
N ARG A 121 -3.20 -3.28 6.49
CA ARG A 121 -3.94 -4.44 7.06
C ARG A 121 -3.62 -4.67 8.53
N HIS A 122 -2.38 -4.48 8.94
CA HIS A 122 -1.97 -4.65 10.35
C HIS A 122 -2.68 -3.65 11.27
N VAL A 123 -2.84 -2.40 10.80
CA VAL A 123 -3.57 -1.34 11.50
C VAL A 123 -5.06 -1.68 11.60
N VAL A 124 -5.66 -2.07 10.48
CA VAL A 124 -7.10 -2.41 10.42
C VAL A 124 -7.42 -3.63 11.30
N LEU A 125 -6.57 -4.65 11.30
CA LEU A 125 -6.69 -5.80 12.20
C LEU A 125 -6.58 -5.38 13.67
N GLY A 126 -5.63 -4.51 13.98
CA GLY A 126 -5.43 -3.97 15.32
C GLY A 126 -6.68 -3.29 15.89
N ARG A 127 -7.47 -2.58 15.07
CA ARG A 127 -8.68 -1.88 15.52
C ARG A 127 -9.66 -2.77 16.30
N LYS A 128 -9.77 -4.05 15.94
CA LYS A 128 -10.60 -5.02 16.69
C LYS A 128 -10.00 -5.41 18.04
N ASN A 129 -8.68 -5.35 18.18
CA ASN A 129 -7.97 -5.74 19.40
C ASN A 129 -8.00 -4.66 20.48
N TYR A 130 -7.97 -3.38 20.10
CA TYR A 130 -7.99 -2.24 21.04
C TYR A 130 -9.30 -1.45 21.03
N TRP A 131 -10.34 -1.96 20.35
CA TRP A 131 -11.69 -1.37 20.27
C TRP A 131 -11.72 0.08 19.76
N GLY A 132 -10.75 0.45 18.93
CA GLY A 132 -10.66 1.78 18.34
C GLY A 132 -10.30 2.88 19.33
N ASN A 133 -10.35 4.12 18.84
CA ASN A 133 -10.01 5.31 19.60
C ASN A 133 -11.30 6.06 19.96
N HIS A 134 -11.45 6.42 21.23
CA HIS A 134 -12.64 7.12 21.76
C HIS A 134 -12.43 8.63 21.93
N ALA A 135 -11.25 9.13 21.54
CA ALA A 135 -10.89 10.54 21.55
C ALA A 135 -10.05 10.87 20.31
N THR A 136 -10.14 12.12 19.84
CA THR A 136 -9.41 12.60 18.66
C THR A 136 -7.89 12.53 18.84
N TRP A 137 -7.39 13.01 19.97
CA TRP A 137 -5.95 12.96 20.31
C TRP A 137 -5.40 11.53 20.34
N ALA A 138 -6.20 10.55 20.80
CA ALA A 138 -5.80 9.15 20.79
C ALA A 138 -5.73 8.60 19.36
N GLY A 139 -6.62 9.09 18.48
CA GLY A 139 -6.56 8.85 17.04
C GLY A 139 -5.27 9.36 16.41
N GLU A 140 -4.93 10.62 16.65
CA GLU A 140 -3.71 11.26 16.15
C GLU A 140 -2.45 10.53 16.63
N LEU A 141 -2.39 10.20 17.93
CA LEU A 141 -1.30 9.42 18.50
C LEU A 141 -1.18 8.04 17.84
N THR A 142 -2.30 7.36 17.61
CA THR A 142 -2.32 6.04 16.96
C THR A 142 -1.74 6.11 15.55
N VAL A 143 -2.13 7.12 14.76
CA VAL A 143 -1.61 7.34 13.41
C VAL A 143 -0.11 7.62 13.43
N ALA A 144 0.36 8.47 14.35
CA ALA A 144 1.78 8.74 14.53
C ALA A 144 2.56 7.48 14.91
N MET A 145 2.06 6.70 15.87
CA MET A 145 2.70 5.45 16.32
C MET A 145 2.79 4.42 15.19
N PHE A 146 1.72 4.21 14.42
CA PHE A 146 1.77 3.29 13.27
C PHE A 146 2.74 3.77 12.20
N SER A 147 2.83 5.07 11.96
CA SER A 147 3.79 5.64 11.00
C SER A 147 5.24 5.37 11.45
N ILE A 148 5.55 5.56 12.73
CA ILE A 148 6.87 5.26 13.31
C ILE A 148 7.19 3.77 13.23
N VAL A 149 6.27 2.91 13.67
CA VAL A 149 6.45 1.45 13.66
C VAL A 149 6.68 0.94 12.25
N GLN A 150 5.89 1.44 11.29
CA GLN A 150 6.02 1.04 9.89
C GLN A 150 7.34 1.52 9.28
N THR A 151 7.78 2.74 9.62
CA THR A 151 9.09 3.25 9.19
C THR A 151 10.21 2.39 9.77
N CYS A 152 10.13 2.01 11.05
CA CYS A 152 11.10 1.07 11.64
C CYS A 152 11.16 -0.24 10.87
N SER A 153 10.00 -0.82 10.54
CA SER A 153 9.91 -2.08 9.78
C SER A 153 10.54 -1.98 8.39
N ILE A 154 10.26 -0.91 7.64
CA ILE A 154 10.85 -0.66 6.30
C ILE A 154 12.38 -0.56 6.38
N HIS A 155 12.92 0.02 7.46
CA HIS A 155 14.36 0.19 7.67
C HIS A 155 15.03 -0.98 8.42
N GLY A 156 14.32 -2.09 8.68
CA GLY A 156 14.87 -3.25 9.38
C GLY A 156 15.18 -3.01 10.85
N ILE A 157 14.57 -1.99 11.47
CA ILE A 157 14.74 -1.59 12.86
C ILE A 157 13.64 -2.22 13.71
N SER A 158 14.00 -2.79 14.86
CA SER A 158 13.03 -3.32 15.83
C SER A 158 12.23 -2.17 16.44
N PRO A 159 10.90 -2.10 16.26
CA PRO A 159 10.09 -1.02 16.81
C PRO A 159 10.20 -0.92 18.34
N ARG A 160 10.32 -2.07 19.02
CA ARG A 160 10.54 -2.11 20.47
C ARG A 160 11.87 -1.49 20.84
N ALA A 161 12.96 -1.89 20.18
CA ALA A 161 14.29 -1.38 20.49
C ALA A 161 14.39 0.13 20.19
N TYR A 162 13.77 0.59 19.10
CA TYR A 162 13.64 2.00 18.76
C TYR A 162 12.93 2.80 19.86
N LEU A 163 11.74 2.36 20.27
CA LEU A 163 10.98 3.06 21.31
C LEU A 163 11.73 3.08 22.64
N THR A 164 12.37 1.96 23.02
CA THR A 164 13.24 1.91 24.20
C THR A 164 14.38 2.91 24.09
N HIS A 165 15.07 2.98 22.94
CA HIS A 165 16.15 3.92 22.71
C HIS A 165 15.66 5.38 22.84
N TYR A 166 14.60 5.74 22.12
CA TYR A 166 14.03 7.09 22.14
C TYR A 166 13.62 7.52 23.56
N LEU A 167 12.82 6.70 24.25
CA LEU A 167 12.35 7.03 25.60
C LEU A 167 13.49 7.07 26.63
N THR A 168 14.53 6.25 26.45
CA THR A 168 15.73 6.30 27.30
C THR A 168 16.49 7.62 27.11
N GLU A 169 16.62 8.09 25.87
CA GLU A 169 17.25 9.39 25.59
C GLU A 169 16.41 10.55 26.14
N CYS A 170 15.08 10.50 26.03
CA CYS A 170 14.20 11.47 26.68
C CYS A 170 14.41 11.51 28.20
N ALA A 171 14.47 10.34 28.84
CA ALA A 171 14.67 10.24 30.29
C ALA A 171 16.02 10.81 30.73
N LYS A 172 17.10 10.54 30.00
CA LYS A 172 18.43 11.11 30.27
C LYS A 172 18.46 12.63 30.18
N ARG A 173 17.70 13.19 29.24
CA ARG A 173 17.59 14.64 29.00
C ARG A 173 16.59 15.33 29.94
N GLY A 174 15.74 14.58 30.63
CA GLY A 174 14.66 15.12 31.44
C GLY A 174 13.45 15.64 30.63
N GLY A 175 13.35 15.28 29.35
CA GLY A 175 12.29 15.76 28.45
C GLY A 175 12.47 15.27 27.01
N PRO A 176 11.46 15.48 26.13
CA PRO A 176 11.56 15.17 24.71
C PRO A 176 12.59 16.08 24.01
N PRO A 177 13.19 15.64 22.89
CA PRO A 177 14.02 16.50 22.04
C PRO A 177 13.24 17.73 21.55
N SER A 178 13.95 18.84 21.29
CA SER A 178 13.33 20.01 20.66
C SER A 178 12.93 19.72 19.19
N GLU A 179 12.16 20.62 18.58
CA GLU A 179 11.76 20.51 17.16
C GLU A 179 12.97 20.43 16.23
N ASP A 180 14.06 21.13 16.53
CA ASP A 180 15.29 21.10 15.73
C ASP A 180 16.08 19.78 15.88
N GLU A 181 15.90 19.09 17.01
CA GLU A 181 16.63 17.84 17.31
C GLU A 181 15.86 16.59 16.89
N ILE A 182 14.53 16.67 16.77
CA ILE A 182 13.67 15.50 16.59
C ILE A 182 13.98 14.71 15.31
N GLU A 183 14.46 15.40 14.26
CA GLU A 183 14.83 14.75 13.00
C GLU A 183 15.90 13.67 13.19
N ALA A 184 16.89 13.92 14.05
CA ALA A 184 17.96 12.97 14.33
C ALA A 184 17.46 11.68 15.01
N PHE A 185 16.28 11.73 15.61
CA PHE A 185 15.63 10.59 16.25
C PHE A 185 14.70 9.82 15.32
N LEU A 186 14.37 10.33 14.12
CA LEU A 186 13.47 9.62 13.21
C LEU A 186 14.11 8.31 12.71
N PRO A 187 13.35 7.19 12.60
CA PRO A 187 13.94 5.88 12.30
C PRO A 187 14.77 5.83 11.01
N HIS A 188 14.39 6.61 9.99
CA HIS A 188 15.07 6.68 8.70
C HIS A 188 16.30 7.61 8.70
N LYS A 189 16.47 8.43 9.73
CA LYS A 189 17.57 9.39 9.93
C LYS A 189 18.56 9.01 11.02
N LEU A 190 18.29 7.94 11.78
CA LEU A 190 19.22 7.43 12.78
C LEU A 190 20.59 7.13 12.16
N ASN A 191 21.65 7.51 12.88
CA ASN A 191 23.03 7.16 12.52
C ASN A 191 23.20 5.64 12.37
N GLU A 192 24.09 5.23 11.48
CA GLU A 192 24.30 3.81 11.16
C GLU A 192 24.66 2.97 12.39
N ASP A 193 25.52 3.48 13.29
CA ASP A 193 25.85 2.78 14.54
C ASP A 193 24.63 2.53 15.44
N ILE A 194 23.69 3.47 15.45
CA ILE A 194 22.44 3.32 16.21
C ILE A 194 21.55 2.31 15.47
N ARG A 195 21.38 2.46 14.16
CA ARG A 195 20.56 1.57 13.33
C ARG A 195 21.00 0.12 13.46
N GLU A 196 22.30 -0.15 13.37
CA GLU A 196 22.88 -1.49 13.56
C GLU A 196 22.54 -2.09 14.92
N ARG A 197 22.66 -1.29 16.00
CA ARG A 197 22.30 -1.74 17.36
C ARG A 197 20.83 -2.09 17.51
N LEU A 198 19.95 -1.47 16.71
CA LEU A 198 18.50 -1.59 16.82
C LEU A 198 17.87 -2.54 15.79
N LYS A 199 18.67 -3.27 15.00
CA LYS A 199 18.16 -4.20 13.98
C LYS A 199 17.18 -5.24 14.54
N ILE A 200 16.22 -5.64 13.70
CA ILE A 200 15.33 -6.77 13.94
C ILE A 200 16.18 -8.06 14.03
N ASN A 201 15.92 -8.91 15.02
CA ASN A 201 16.63 -10.19 15.27
C ASN A 201 18.12 -10.05 15.65
N LYS A 202 18.44 -9.21 16.62
CA LYS A 202 19.74 -9.31 17.31
C LYS A 202 19.86 -10.72 17.93
N PRO A 203 20.97 -11.45 17.75
CA PRO A 203 21.16 -12.69 18.50
C PRO A 203 21.03 -12.36 19.98
N GLU A 204 20.17 -13.10 20.69
CA GLU A 204 20.07 -12.96 22.14
C GLU A 204 21.48 -13.19 22.70
N GLY A 205 22.05 -12.15 23.32
CA GLY A 205 23.27 -12.31 24.09
C GLY A 205 23.02 -13.34 25.20
N PRO A 206 24.07 -14.03 25.69
CA PRO A 206 23.88 -15.06 26.70
C PRO A 206 23.06 -14.51 27.88
N ALA A 207 22.04 -15.26 28.28
CA ALA A 207 21.19 -14.91 29.40
C ALA A 207 22.07 -14.55 30.61
N PRO A 208 21.72 -13.50 31.39
CA PRO A 208 22.48 -13.15 32.57
C PRO A 208 22.50 -14.36 33.51
N SER A 209 23.70 -14.86 33.82
CA SER A 209 23.90 -15.91 34.81
C SER A 209 23.35 -15.41 36.15
N SER A 210 22.19 -15.93 36.53
CA SER A 210 21.63 -15.80 37.88
C SER A 210 22.04 -17.00 38.71
#